data_AF-X1JWX7-F1
#
_entry.id   AF-X1JWX7-F1
#
_cell.length_a   1.000
_cell.length_b   1.000
_cell.length_c   1.000
_cell.angle_alpha   90.00
_cell.angle_beta   90.00
_cell.angle_gamma   90.00
#
_symmetry.space_group_name_H-M   'P 1'
#
loop_
_entity.id
_entity.type
_entity.pdbx_description
1 polymer ?
#
loop_
_entity_poly.entity_id
_entity_poly.type
_entity_poly.pdbx_seq_one_letter_code
_entity_poly.pdbx_strand_id
1 'polypeptide(L)'
;IIYCKKGQKTQYPLEYNIWEKKPSIKVNLSDNSLNYKNVRMVVKIKKNQANPSTKKFHSPWLIYPTSWKTFPNIISKFSGTSKYSGKAGITTWMNSVFYVKIIQKYPDGKVLIENLGNIGKIKVTIRKAKIEPDLLFPLLRGRDVGIWEAKHSENIYIIVTNNINRKPIPLKKMQREYPLTLAYLSKFEKELKTRSGYKKYFKGKGPYYAIYNVDNLIFRPYRIFWSEMGDFGSVVINIINDPFLGEKLPMTNNKNMYIPFVKED
;
A
#
# COMPACT_ATOMS: atom_id res chain seq x y z
N ILE A 1 -4.40 33.88 10.10
CA ILE A 1 -5.44 34.28 11.07
C ILE A 1 -6.78 33.95 10.44
N ILE A 2 -7.63 33.22 11.15
CA ILE A 2 -8.98 32.85 10.70
C ILE A 2 -9.96 33.63 11.58
N TYR A 3 -10.91 34.34 10.99
CA TYR A 3 -11.99 35.00 11.71
C TYR A 3 -13.27 34.18 11.53
N CYS A 4 -13.80 33.65 12.64
CA CYS A 4 -15.03 32.87 12.65
C CYS A 4 -16.06 33.56 13.54
N LYS A 5 -17.29 33.72 13.04
CA LYS A 5 -18.42 34.23 13.83
C LYS A 5 -19.39 33.10 14.16
N LYS A 6 -19.63 32.87 15.45
CA LYS A 6 -20.56 31.83 15.93
C LYS A 6 -21.95 32.04 15.31
N GLY A 7 -22.54 30.96 14.79
CA GLY A 7 -23.89 30.98 14.19
C GLY A 7 -23.94 31.42 12.72
N GLN A 8 -22.85 31.92 12.14
CA GLN A 8 -22.81 32.24 10.71
C GLN A 8 -22.30 31.06 9.88
N LYS A 9 -22.95 30.81 8.74
CA LYS A 9 -22.49 29.79 7.78
C LYS A 9 -21.18 30.24 7.12
N THR A 10 -20.24 29.32 7.01
CA THR A 10 -18.99 29.55 6.27
C THR A 10 -19.29 29.77 4.79
N GLN A 11 -18.73 30.83 4.21
CA GLN A 11 -18.76 31.08 2.77
C GLN A 11 -17.47 30.55 2.15
N TYR A 12 -17.60 29.88 1.00
CA TYR A 12 -16.48 29.29 0.27
C TYR A 12 -16.35 29.93 -1.12
N PRO A 13 -15.13 30.02 -1.67
CA PRO A 13 -13.87 29.53 -1.10
C PRO A 13 -13.35 30.38 0.07
N LEU A 14 -12.62 29.76 1.01
CA LEU A 14 -11.93 30.45 2.09
C LEU A 14 -10.57 30.93 1.60
N GLU A 15 -10.38 32.23 1.47
CA GLU A 15 -9.09 32.81 1.11
C GLU A 15 -8.16 32.92 2.32
N TYR A 16 -6.88 32.59 2.12
CA TYR A 16 -5.87 32.71 3.16
C TYR A 16 -4.47 32.90 2.57
N ASN A 17 -3.55 33.37 3.41
CA ASN A 17 -2.17 33.62 3.04
C ASN A 17 -1.25 32.57 3.67
N ILE A 18 -0.38 31.96 2.87
CA ILE A 18 0.77 31.18 3.34
C ILE A 18 1.98 32.11 3.39
N TRP A 19 2.60 32.20 4.56
CA TRP A 19 3.75 33.05 4.82
C TRP A 19 4.99 32.18 4.90
N GLU A 20 5.87 32.30 3.91
CA GLU A 20 7.11 31.53 3.84
C GLU A 20 8.31 32.46 4.03
N LYS A 21 9.26 32.10 4.89
CA LYS A 21 10.51 32.85 5.03
C LYS A 21 11.31 32.80 3.72
N LYS A 22 11.86 33.94 3.30
CA LYS A 22 12.79 33.98 2.16
C LYS A 22 14.11 33.27 2.55
N PRO A 23 14.59 32.29 1.77
CA PRO A 23 15.78 31.49 2.13
C PRO A 23 17.04 32.31 2.39
N SER A 24 17.20 33.43 1.68
CA SER A 24 18.39 34.29 1.70
C SER A 24 18.48 35.24 2.90
N ILE A 25 17.45 35.30 3.77
CA ILE A 25 17.41 36.30 4.85
C ILE A 25 17.48 35.59 6.20
N LYS A 26 18.53 35.89 6.98
CA LYS A 26 18.59 35.48 8.40
C LYS A 26 17.62 36.36 9.19
N VAL A 27 16.63 35.71 9.80
CA VAL A 27 15.63 36.35 10.66
C VAL A 27 15.70 35.64 12.00
N ASN A 28 15.88 36.40 13.07
CA ASN A 28 15.75 35.88 14.42
C ASN A 28 14.26 35.81 14.77
N LEU A 29 13.71 34.59 14.89
CA LEU A 29 12.27 34.38 15.12
C LEU A 29 11.83 34.73 16.56
N SER A 30 12.77 34.91 17.49
CA SER A 30 12.50 35.36 18.87
C SER A 30 12.62 36.88 19.05
N ASP A 31 12.83 37.63 17.97
CA ASP A 31 12.89 39.08 18.01
C ASP A 31 11.47 39.69 18.06
N ASN A 32 11.06 40.09 19.26
CA ASN A 32 9.76 40.72 19.51
C ASN A 32 9.66 42.16 18.96
N SER A 33 10.72 42.73 18.37
CA SER A 33 10.69 44.04 17.70
C SER A 33 10.19 43.99 16.25
N LEU A 34 9.93 42.79 15.73
CA LEU A 34 9.45 42.59 14.36
C LEU A 34 8.02 43.12 14.17
N ASN A 35 7.90 44.30 13.59
CA ASN A 35 6.62 44.85 13.13
C ASN A 35 6.23 44.31 11.74
N TYR A 36 4.95 44.50 11.36
CA TYR A 36 4.40 44.01 10.09
C TYR A 36 5.21 44.42 8.84
N LYS A 37 5.72 45.66 8.80
CA LYS A 37 6.52 46.15 7.66
C LYS A 37 7.82 45.36 7.52
N ASN A 38 8.52 45.13 8.63
CA ASN A 38 9.76 44.36 8.66
C ASN A 38 9.53 42.90 8.26
N VAL A 39 8.47 42.27 8.79
CA VAL A 39 8.09 40.89 8.43
C VAL A 39 7.80 40.76 6.93
N ARG A 40 7.09 41.72 6.33
CA ARG A 40 6.74 41.68 4.90
C ARG A 40 7.96 41.68 3.97
N MET A 41 9.08 42.29 4.40
CA MET A 41 10.32 42.31 3.61
C MET A 41 11.00 40.94 3.58
N VAL A 42 10.86 40.16 4.66
CA VAL A 42 11.61 38.91 4.86
C VAL A 42 10.82 37.64 4.53
N VAL A 43 9.53 37.77 4.19
CA VAL A 43 8.64 36.67 3.82
C VAL A 43 8.14 36.78 2.39
N LYS A 44 7.85 35.64 1.78
CA LYS A 44 7.05 35.49 0.56
C LYS A 44 5.62 35.13 0.98
N ILE A 45 4.66 35.92 0.52
CA ILE A 45 3.24 35.68 0.80
C ILE A 45 2.61 35.03 -0.42
N LYS A 46 2.09 33.81 -0.27
CA LYS A 46 1.33 33.11 -1.31
C LYS A 46 -0.15 33.17 -0.98
N LYS A 47 -0.95 33.77 -1.87
CA LYS A 47 -2.41 33.84 -1.76
C LYS A 47 -3.03 32.52 -2.20
N ASN A 48 -3.60 31.79 -1.24
CA ASN A 48 -4.28 30.53 -1.47
C ASN A 48 -5.76 30.61 -1.12
N GLN A 49 -6.49 29.60 -1.56
CA GLN A 49 -7.87 29.42 -1.19
C GLN A 49 -8.17 27.94 -0.93
N ALA A 50 -9.14 27.71 -0.05
CA ALA A 50 -9.59 26.39 0.35
C ALA A 50 -11.10 26.25 0.10
N ASN A 51 -11.49 25.19 -0.60
CA ASN A 51 -12.89 24.89 -0.91
C ASN A 51 -13.18 23.42 -0.60
N PRO A 52 -14.30 23.05 0.03
CA PRO A 52 -14.72 21.65 0.08
C PRO A 52 -14.84 21.07 -1.35
N SER A 53 -14.36 19.85 -1.56
CA SER A 53 -14.40 19.19 -2.87
C SER A 53 -15.82 18.83 -3.31
N THR A 54 -16.76 18.75 -2.38
CA THR A 54 -18.18 18.56 -2.65
C THR A 54 -19.02 19.41 -1.70
N LYS A 55 -20.35 19.44 -1.84
CA LYS A 55 -21.23 20.17 -0.92
C LYS A 55 -21.40 19.51 0.47
N LYS A 56 -20.73 18.38 0.74
CA LYS A 56 -20.88 17.61 2.00
C LYS A 56 -19.98 18.17 3.10
N PHE A 57 -20.48 18.21 4.33
CA PHE A 57 -19.81 18.78 5.50
C PHE A 57 -18.43 18.15 5.84
N HIS A 58 -18.19 16.90 5.42
CA HIS A 58 -16.94 16.17 5.65
C HIS A 58 -16.17 15.84 4.36
N SER A 59 -16.42 16.59 3.28
CA SER A 59 -15.68 16.36 2.04
C SER A 59 -14.19 16.75 2.20
N PRO A 60 -13.27 16.05 1.52
CA PRO A 60 -11.89 16.48 1.41
C PRO A 60 -11.78 17.94 0.91
N TRP A 61 -10.71 18.63 1.27
CA TRP A 61 -10.51 20.02 0.89
C TRP A 61 -9.67 20.13 -0.38
N LEU A 62 -10.11 21.00 -1.30
CA LEU A 62 -9.32 21.50 -2.41
C LEU A 62 -8.55 22.72 -1.92
N ILE A 63 -7.23 22.65 -1.97
CA ILE A 63 -6.33 23.73 -1.60
C ILE A 63 -5.50 24.12 -2.81
N TYR A 64 -5.58 25.38 -3.23
CA TYR A 64 -4.96 25.83 -4.48
C TYR A 64 -4.68 27.34 -4.47
N PRO A 65 -3.74 27.82 -5.29
CA PRO A 65 -3.49 29.25 -5.46
C PRO A 65 -4.73 29.99 -5.96
N THR A 66 -4.92 31.22 -5.51
CA THR A 66 -6.01 32.11 -5.99
C THR A 66 -5.93 32.42 -7.49
N SER A 67 -4.73 32.29 -8.09
CA SER A 67 -4.53 32.45 -9.53
C SER A 67 -5.14 31.30 -10.36
N TRP A 68 -5.40 30.14 -9.77
CA TRP A 68 -5.95 28.96 -10.45
C TRP A 68 -7.48 28.99 -10.50
N LYS A 69 -8.04 30.00 -11.18
CA LYS A 69 -9.49 30.26 -11.20
C LYS A 69 -10.33 29.10 -11.72
N THR A 70 -9.82 28.32 -12.67
CA THR A 70 -10.55 27.22 -13.33
C THR A 70 -10.38 25.87 -12.62
N PHE A 71 -9.45 25.75 -11.66
CA PHE A 71 -9.12 24.48 -11.02
C PHE A 71 -10.32 23.78 -10.36
N PRO A 72 -11.22 24.45 -9.62
CA PRO A 72 -12.41 23.79 -9.06
C PRO A 72 -13.33 23.18 -10.12
N ASN A 73 -13.48 23.87 -11.25
CA ASN A 73 -14.32 23.41 -12.36
C ASN A 73 -13.70 22.24 -13.12
N ILE A 74 -12.37 22.11 -13.08
CA ILE A 74 -11.68 20.95 -13.63
C ILE A 74 -11.86 19.76 -12.68
N ILE A 75 -11.56 19.94 -11.39
CA ILE A 75 -11.67 18.88 -10.39
C ILE A 75 -13.10 18.36 -10.23
N SER A 76 -14.11 19.22 -10.39
CA SER A 76 -15.51 18.81 -10.35
C SER A 76 -15.85 17.79 -11.44
N LYS A 77 -15.19 17.80 -12.59
CA LYS A 77 -15.36 16.80 -13.67
C LYS A 77 -14.85 15.42 -13.29
N PHE A 78 -13.91 15.35 -12.35
CA PHE A 78 -13.36 14.09 -11.81
C PHE A 78 -14.00 13.70 -10.47
N SER A 79 -14.93 14.52 -9.96
CA SER A 79 -15.60 14.29 -8.69
C SER A 79 -16.85 13.43 -8.92
N GLY A 80 -17.10 12.48 -8.02
CA GLY A 80 -18.26 11.60 -8.08
C GLY A 80 -17.90 10.16 -7.75
N THR A 81 -18.78 9.25 -8.16
CA THR A 81 -18.55 7.81 -7.98
C THR A 81 -17.66 7.30 -9.09
N SER A 82 -16.48 6.78 -8.72
CA SER A 82 -15.61 6.07 -9.66
C SER A 82 -16.30 4.81 -10.20
N LYS A 83 -16.24 4.60 -11.52
CA LYS A 83 -16.65 3.33 -12.14
C LYS A 83 -15.71 2.17 -11.73
N TYR A 84 -14.51 2.50 -11.26
CA TYR A 84 -13.52 1.53 -10.81
C TYR A 84 -13.52 1.40 -9.29
N SER A 85 -13.50 0.15 -8.81
CA SER A 85 -13.35 -0.17 -7.39
C SER A 85 -11.92 -0.63 -7.13
N GLY A 86 -11.19 0.15 -6.34
CA GLY A 86 -9.93 -0.29 -5.75
C GLY A 86 -10.14 -1.46 -4.79
N LYS A 87 -9.24 -2.44 -4.83
CA LYS A 87 -9.17 -3.60 -3.94
C LYS A 87 -7.84 -3.61 -3.22
N ALA A 88 -7.85 -3.97 -1.95
CA ALA A 88 -6.62 -4.18 -1.19
C ALA A 88 -5.96 -5.50 -1.57
N GLY A 89 -4.62 -5.54 -1.57
CA GLY A 89 -3.85 -6.76 -1.78
C GLY A 89 -3.92 -7.76 -0.61
N ILE A 90 -3.08 -8.80 -0.70
CA ILE A 90 -3.00 -9.92 0.24
C ILE A 90 -2.65 -9.43 1.65
N THR A 91 -3.40 -9.91 2.63
CA THR A 91 -3.13 -9.65 4.05
C THR A 91 -2.63 -10.91 4.74
N THR A 92 -1.41 -10.88 5.25
CA THR A 92 -0.81 -12.01 6.00
C THR A 92 -0.82 -11.80 7.51
N TRP A 93 -0.91 -10.55 7.98
CA TRP A 93 -0.75 -10.14 9.39
C TRP A 93 0.57 -10.54 10.07
N MET A 94 1.49 -11.18 9.35
CA MET A 94 2.81 -11.57 9.82
C MET A 94 3.75 -11.69 8.63
N ASN A 95 4.02 -10.55 8.00
CA ASN A 95 4.89 -10.46 6.82
C ASN A 95 6.27 -11.10 7.07
N SER A 96 6.75 -11.10 8.31
CA SER A 96 8.03 -11.71 8.69
C SER A 96 8.11 -13.23 8.51
N VAL A 97 6.96 -13.92 8.40
CA VAL A 97 6.89 -15.36 8.05
C VAL A 97 6.59 -15.54 6.57
N PHE A 98 5.60 -14.81 6.03
CA PHE A 98 5.11 -15.05 4.67
C PHE A 98 5.94 -14.38 3.58
N TYR A 99 6.76 -13.37 3.92
CA TYR A 99 7.66 -12.74 2.96
C TYR A 99 9.02 -13.38 3.04
N VAL A 100 9.52 -13.80 1.89
CA VAL A 100 10.74 -14.59 1.79
C VAL A 100 11.60 -14.10 0.64
N LYS A 101 12.89 -14.37 0.71
CA LYS A 101 13.79 -14.30 -0.44
C LYS A 101 14.05 -15.70 -0.94
N ILE A 102 14.10 -15.89 -2.25
CA ILE A 102 14.64 -17.12 -2.84
C ILE A 102 16.17 -16.95 -2.90
N ILE A 103 16.89 -17.88 -2.29
CA ILE A 103 18.36 -17.90 -2.27
C ILE A 103 18.88 -18.65 -3.50
N GLN A 104 18.28 -19.81 -3.81
CA GLN A 104 18.68 -20.64 -4.93
C GLN A 104 17.56 -21.59 -5.35
N LYS A 105 17.66 -22.09 -6.58
CA LYS A 105 16.81 -23.15 -7.14
C LYS A 105 17.58 -24.47 -7.16
N TYR A 106 16.93 -25.56 -6.77
CA TYR A 106 17.49 -26.90 -6.80
C TYR A 106 17.15 -27.62 -8.11
N PRO A 107 17.94 -28.64 -8.52
CA PRO A 107 17.66 -29.44 -9.71
C PRO A 107 16.29 -30.13 -9.69
N ASP A 108 15.75 -30.44 -8.50
CA ASP A 108 14.42 -31.06 -8.33
C ASP A 108 13.25 -30.05 -8.40
N GLY A 109 13.50 -28.85 -8.92
CA GLY A 109 12.51 -27.79 -9.13
C GLY A 109 12.13 -26.99 -7.88
N LYS A 110 12.56 -27.43 -6.69
CA LYS A 110 12.29 -26.74 -5.42
C LYS A 110 13.22 -25.56 -5.20
N VAL A 111 12.89 -24.71 -4.25
CA VAL A 111 13.67 -23.50 -3.95
C VAL A 111 14.11 -23.46 -2.49
N LEU A 112 15.31 -22.96 -2.23
CA LEU A 112 15.74 -22.56 -0.90
C LEU A 112 15.24 -21.15 -0.64
N ILE A 113 14.45 -20.96 0.40
CA ILE A 113 14.00 -19.65 0.85
C ILE A 113 14.62 -19.25 2.17
N GLU A 114 14.62 -17.94 2.45
CA GLU A 114 14.84 -17.35 3.77
C GLU A 114 13.74 -16.35 4.07
N ASN A 115 13.10 -16.45 5.24
CA ASN A 115 12.07 -15.49 5.61
C ASN A 115 12.65 -14.17 6.12
N LEU A 116 11.90 -13.09 5.89
CA LEU A 116 12.24 -11.77 6.37
C LEU A 116 11.87 -11.61 7.86
N GLY A 117 12.47 -12.40 8.75
CA GLY A 117 12.14 -12.43 10.18
C GLY A 117 12.19 -11.07 10.89
N ASN A 118 12.99 -10.14 10.34
CA ASN A 118 13.23 -8.81 10.89
C ASN A 118 12.32 -7.69 10.35
N ILE A 119 11.26 -7.99 9.57
CA ILE A 119 10.32 -6.96 9.07
C ILE A 119 9.00 -6.89 9.86
N GLY A 120 8.25 -5.80 9.69
CA GLY A 120 6.94 -5.63 10.32
C GLY A 120 6.99 -5.47 11.84
N LYS A 121 5.82 -5.48 12.49
CA LYS A 121 5.70 -5.27 13.95
C LYS A 121 6.13 -6.50 14.76
N ILE A 122 5.80 -7.70 14.29
CA ILE A 122 6.14 -8.97 14.96
C ILE A 122 7.37 -9.55 14.29
N LYS A 123 8.49 -9.57 15.01
CA LYS A 123 9.72 -10.21 14.57
C LYS A 123 9.67 -11.69 14.91
N VAL A 124 10.21 -12.53 14.04
CA VAL A 124 10.30 -13.97 14.24
C VAL A 124 11.70 -14.45 13.88
N THR A 125 12.06 -15.66 14.32
CA THR A 125 13.33 -16.28 13.95
C THR A 125 13.47 -16.35 12.43
N ILE A 126 14.63 -15.93 11.92
CA ILE A 126 15.00 -16.13 10.51
C ILE A 126 15.34 -17.61 10.33
N ARG A 127 14.73 -18.22 9.31
CA ARG A 127 14.88 -19.62 8.96
C ARG A 127 15.07 -19.74 7.47
N LYS A 128 16.02 -20.60 7.09
CA LYS A 128 16.14 -21.12 5.74
C LYS A 128 15.36 -22.42 5.63
N ALA A 129 14.66 -22.62 4.52
CA ALA A 129 13.92 -23.85 4.27
C ALA A 129 13.85 -24.14 2.77
N LYS A 130 13.94 -25.42 2.41
CA LYS A 130 13.62 -25.90 1.07
C LYS A 130 12.09 -26.01 0.96
N ILE A 131 11.46 -25.41 -0.05
CA ILE A 131 10.01 -25.46 -0.25
C ILE A 131 9.62 -25.68 -1.72
N GLU A 132 8.37 -26.06 -1.94
CA GLU A 132 7.74 -26.08 -3.26
C GLU A 132 7.48 -24.64 -3.76
N PRO A 133 7.75 -24.31 -5.04
CA PRO A 133 7.62 -22.95 -5.57
C PRO A 133 6.19 -22.53 -5.91
N ASP A 134 5.24 -23.47 -5.95
CA ASP A 134 3.88 -23.28 -6.46
C ASP A 134 3.08 -22.20 -5.72
N LEU A 135 3.33 -22.09 -4.41
CA LEU A 135 2.68 -21.11 -3.54
C LEU A 135 3.45 -19.79 -3.45
N LEU A 136 4.59 -19.66 -4.13
CA LEU A 136 5.37 -18.43 -4.19
C LEU A 136 4.93 -17.56 -5.36
N PHE A 137 4.83 -16.27 -5.05
CA PHE A 137 4.58 -15.23 -6.04
C PHE A 137 5.53 -14.06 -5.78
N PRO A 138 6.08 -13.42 -6.84
CA PRO A 138 6.83 -12.18 -6.68
C PRO A 138 5.99 -11.15 -5.93
N LEU A 139 6.55 -10.42 -4.98
CA LEU A 139 5.82 -9.42 -4.19
C LEU A 139 6.21 -8.00 -4.64
N LEU A 140 5.22 -7.23 -5.06
CA LEU A 140 5.33 -5.78 -5.26
C LEU A 140 4.74 -5.04 -4.06
N ARG A 141 5.57 -4.22 -3.43
CA ARG A 141 5.20 -3.33 -2.30
C ARG A 141 5.12 -1.89 -2.80
N GLY A 142 4.58 -0.99 -1.97
CA GLY A 142 4.44 0.42 -2.34
C GLY A 142 5.74 1.07 -2.80
N ARG A 143 6.85 0.77 -2.10
CA ARG A 143 8.19 1.28 -2.45
C ARG A 143 8.79 0.71 -3.73
N ASP A 144 8.20 -0.37 -4.24
CA ASP A 144 8.66 -1.05 -5.45
C ASP A 144 7.98 -0.45 -6.70
N VAL A 145 7.11 0.56 -6.53
CA VAL A 145 6.32 1.18 -7.60
C VAL A 145 6.50 2.69 -7.64
N GLY A 146 6.78 3.19 -8.84
CA GLY A 146 6.80 4.60 -9.18
C GLY A 146 5.66 4.98 -10.14
N ILE A 147 5.82 6.11 -10.80
CA ILE A 147 4.89 6.53 -11.87
C ILE A 147 5.25 5.74 -13.13
N TRP A 148 4.31 4.93 -13.62
CA TRP A 148 4.43 4.09 -14.83
C TRP A 148 5.47 2.96 -14.77
N GLU A 149 6.08 2.71 -13.61
CA GLU A 149 7.15 1.73 -13.46
C GLU A 149 6.99 0.91 -12.16
N ALA A 150 7.27 -0.39 -12.24
CA ALA A 150 7.38 -1.29 -11.10
C ALA A 150 8.69 -2.08 -11.18
N LYS A 151 9.43 -2.16 -10.07
CA LYS A 151 10.67 -2.94 -9.97
C LYS A 151 10.57 -3.97 -8.87
N HIS A 152 10.68 -5.24 -9.22
CA HIS A 152 10.86 -6.32 -8.24
C HIS A 152 12.33 -6.38 -7.75
N SER A 153 12.81 -5.29 -7.17
CA SER A 153 14.24 -5.02 -6.97
C SER A 153 14.94 -5.88 -5.91
N GLU A 154 14.19 -6.42 -4.94
CA GLU A 154 14.76 -7.13 -3.80
C GLU A 154 14.59 -8.66 -3.85
N ASN A 155 14.04 -9.21 -4.95
CA ASN A 155 13.69 -10.63 -5.08
C ASN A 155 12.89 -11.14 -3.87
N ILE A 156 11.89 -10.35 -3.45
CA ILE A 156 11.02 -10.72 -2.32
C ILE A 156 9.75 -11.36 -2.85
N TYR A 157 9.40 -12.49 -2.26
CA TYR A 157 8.25 -13.29 -2.61
C TYR A 157 7.28 -13.34 -1.45
N ILE A 158 6.02 -13.64 -1.75
CA ILE A 158 4.98 -13.93 -0.79
C ILE A 158 4.51 -15.37 -0.94
N ILE A 159 4.39 -16.08 0.18
CA ILE A 159 3.74 -17.39 0.24
C ILE A 159 2.23 -17.19 0.32
N VAL A 160 1.49 -17.69 -0.67
CA VAL A 160 0.03 -17.57 -0.79
C VAL A 160 -0.65 -18.89 -0.45
N THR A 161 -1.23 -18.98 0.74
CA THR A 161 -1.81 -20.21 1.31
C THR A 161 -3.32 -20.31 1.21
N ASN A 162 -3.95 -19.41 0.46
CA ASN A 162 -5.39 -19.41 0.18
C ASN A 162 -5.65 -19.58 -1.32
N ASN A 163 -6.81 -20.14 -1.66
CA ASN A 163 -7.26 -20.25 -3.04
C ASN A 163 -8.07 -19.00 -3.47
N ILE A 164 -8.44 -18.98 -4.76
CA ILE A 164 -9.25 -17.92 -5.39
C ILE A 164 -10.63 -17.68 -4.74
N ASN A 165 -11.10 -18.62 -3.91
CA ASN A 165 -12.38 -18.54 -3.20
C ASN A 165 -12.22 -17.98 -1.77
N ARG A 166 -11.09 -17.34 -1.46
CA ARG A 166 -10.75 -16.79 -0.14
C ARG A 166 -10.62 -17.85 0.96
N LYS A 167 -10.56 -19.14 0.60
CA LYS A 167 -10.43 -20.23 1.58
C LYS A 167 -8.96 -20.65 1.70
N PRO A 168 -8.47 -20.92 2.93
CA PRO A 168 -7.15 -21.50 3.10
C PRO A 168 -7.10 -22.88 2.42
N ILE A 169 -5.94 -23.24 1.89
CA ILE A 169 -5.70 -24.58 1.34
C ILE A 169 -5.95 -25.59 2.47
N PRO A 170 -6.76 -26.66 2.25
CA PRO A 170 -7.01 -27.65 3.28
C PRO A 170 -5.73 -28.37 3.74
N LEU A 171 -5.64 -28.73 5.03
CA LEU A 171 -4.45 -29.38 5.59
C LEU A 171 -4.04 -30.65 4.83
N LYS A 172 -5.01 -31.52 4.49
CA LYS A 172 -4.74 -32.73 3.69
C LYS A 172 -4.12 -32.41 2.33
N LYS A 173 -4.54 -31.31 1.70
CA LYS A 173 -3.98 -30.85 0.42
C LYS A 173 -2.57 -30.30 0.61
N MET A 174 -2.32 -29.50 1.66
CA MET A 174 -0.97 -29.05 2.02
C MET A 174 -0.03 -30.22 2.29
N GLN A 175 -0.48 -31.25 3.01
CA GLN A 175 0.34 -32.44 3.30
C GLN A 175 0.71 -33.23 2.05
N ARG A 176 -0.20 -33.32 1.08
CA ARG A 176 0.01 -34.08 -0.16
C ARG A 176 0.85 -33.31 -1.19
N GLU A 177 0.54 -32.03 -1.40
CA GLU A 177 1.10 -31.24 -2.51
C GLU A 177 2.19 -30.26 -2.08
N TYR A 178 2.16 -29.78 -0.83
CA TYR A 178 3.10 -28.78 -0.32
C TYR A 178 3.71 -29.17 1.05
N PRO A 179 4.18 -30.42 1.23
CA PRO A 179 4.64 -30.92 2.53
C PRO A 179 5.80 -30.10 3.10
N LEU A 180 6.71 -29.60 2.25
CA LEU A 180 7.87 -28.82 2.71
C LEU A 180 7.47 -27.40 3.10
N THR A 181 6.58 -26.77 2.34
CA THR A 181 5.99 -25.48 2.70
C THR A 181 5.22 -25.58 4.02
N LEU A 182 4.46 -26.66 4.22
CA LEU A 182 3.78 -26.93 5.48
C LEU A 182 4.77 -27.14 6.64
N ALA A 183 5.85 -27.89 6.41
CA ALA A 183 6.91 -28.09 7.40
C ALA A 183 7.56 -26.77 7.81
N TYR A 184 7.84 -25.86 6.85
CA TYR A 184 8.33 -24.52 7.12
C TYR A 184 7.33 -23.71 7.99
N LEU A 185 6.06 -23.64 7.58
CA LEU A 185 5.03 -22.86 8.28
C LEU A 185 4.77 -23.38 9.70
N SER A 186 4.86 -24.69 9.92
CA SER A 186 4.65 -25.30 11.24
C SER A 186 5.64 -24.83 12.30
N LYS A 187 6.84 -24.38 11.88
CA LYS A 187 7.84 -23.81 12.80
C LYS A 187 7.39 -22.48 13.43
N PHE A 188 6.37 -21.85 12.86
CA PHE A 188 5.80 -20.58 13.32
C PHE A 188 4.34 -20.71 13.77
N GLU A 189 3.84 -21.92 13.98
CA GLU A 189 2.42 -22.16 14.25
C GLU A 189 1.92 -21.36 15.49
N LYS A 190 2.73 -21.31 16.55
CA LYS A 190 2.40 -20.59 17.78
C LYS A 190 2.20 -19.11 17.50
N GLU A 191 3.15 -18.48 16.83
CA GLU A 191 3.14 -17.08 16.42
C GLU A 191 1.98 -16.80 15.46
N LEU A 192 1.79 -17.65 14.46
CA LEU A 192 0.74 -17.49 13.45
C LEU A 192 -0.68 -17.56 14.05
N LYS A 193 -0.89 -18.34 15.10
CA LYS A 193 -2.17 -18.38 15.85
C LYS A 193 -2.43 -17.10 16.66
N THR A 194 -1.41 -16.30 16.96
CA THR A 194 -1.59 -15.04 17.71
C THR A 194 -2.11 -13.88 16.86
N ARG A 195 -2.01 -13.98 15.53
CA ARG A 195 -2.35 -12.91 14.57
C ARG A 195 -3.77 -12.40 14.78
N SER A 196 -3.94 -11.08 14.79
CA SER A 196 -5.24 -10.43 14.99
C SER A 196 -6.27 -10.86 13.94
N GLY A 197 -5.85 -10.98 12.68
CA GLY A 197 -6.74 -11.46 11.61
C GLY A 197 -7.15 -12.92 11.74
N TYR A 198 -6.25 -13.78 12.24
CA TYR A 198 -6.58 -15.17 12.54
C TYR A 198 -7.66 -15.26 13.62
N LYS A 199 -7.50 -14.50 14.71
CA LYS A 199 -8.51 -14.42 15.78
C LYS A 199 -9.83 -13.83 15.29
N LYS A 200 -9.80 -12.75 14.49
CA LYS A 200 -11.00 -12.03 14.04
C LYS A 200 -11.78 -12.76 12.93
N TYR A 201 -11.11 -13.10 11.83
CA TYR A 201 -11.78 -13.58 10.61
C TYR A 201 -11.92 -15.10 10.57
N PHE A 202 -11.01 -15.81 11.22
CA PHE A 202 -11.07 -17.27 11.34
C PHE A 202 -11.60 -17.71 12.70
N LYS A 203 -11.95 -16.78 13.61
CA LYS A 203 -12.45 -17.09 14.97
C LYS A 203 -11.54 -18.04 15.76
N GLY A 204 -10.24 -18.02 15.46
CA GLY A 204 -9.27 -18.98 16.00
C GLY A 204 -9.43 -20.42 15.48
N LYS A 205 -10.37 -20.66 14.57
CA LYS A 205 -10.73 -21.96 13.99
C LYS A 205 -10.29 -22.01 12.53
N GLY A 206 -9.44 -22.97 12.18
CA GLY A 206 -8.94 -23.16 10.82
C GLY A 206 -7.43 -23.36 10.77
N PRO A 207 -6.85 -23.48 9.58
CA PRO A 207 -5.41 -23.65 9.46
C PRO A 207 -4.66 -22.40 9.94
N TYR A 208 -3.66 -22.58 10.79
CA TYR A 208 -2.87 -21.48 11.37
C TYR A 208 -2.16 -20.64 10.30
N TYR A 209 -1.93 -21.19 9.12
CA TYR A 209 -1.32 -20.51 7.97
C TYR A 209 -2.31 -19.74 7.09
N ALA A 210 -3.59 -19.65 7.45
CA ALA A 210 -4.57 -18.93 6.65
C ALA A 210 -4.24 -17.43 6.52
N ILE A 211 -4.40 -16.88 5.32
CA ILE A 211 -4.22 -15.47 4.99
C ILE A 211 -5.55 -14.89 4.45
N TYR A 212 -5.58 -13.61 4.09
CA TYR A 212 -6.81 -12.92 3.70
C TYR A 212 -6.62 -12.06 2.45
N ASN A 213 -7.73 -11.64 1.85
CA ASN A 213 -7.78 -10.93 0.56
C ASN A 213 -7.11 -11.70 -0.59
N VAL A 214 -7.25 -13.02 -0.61
CA VAL A 214 -6.87 -13.85 -1.74
C VAL A 214 -8.14 -14.27 -2.46
N ASP A 215 -8.47 -13.60 -3.56
CA ASP A 215 -9.66 -13.91 -4.35
C ASP A 215 -9.33 -13.97 -5.84
N ASN A 216 -10.29 -14.35 -6.67
CA ASN A 216 -10.10 -14.43 -8.11
C ASN A 216 -9.64 -13.10 -8.75
N LEU A 217 -9.92 -11.94 -8.13
CA LEU A 217 -9.56 -10.64 -8.68
C LEU A 217 -8.05 -10.38 -8.61
N ILE A 218 -7.38 -10.86 -7.56
CA ILE A 218 -5.93 -10.67 -7.43
C ILE A 218 -5.14 -11.48 -8.47
N PHE A 219 -5.75 -12.52 -9.03
CA PHE A 219 -5.17 -13.36 -10.08
C PHE A 219 -5.50 -12.88 -11.51
N ARG A 220 -6.16 -11.73 -11.66
CA ARG A 220 -6.39 -11.18 -13.00
C ARG A 220 -5.07 -10.75 -13.66
N PRO A 221 -4.91 -11.01 -14.96
CA PRO A 221 -3.65 -10.81 -15.67
C PRO A 221 -3.22 -9.35 -15.70
N TYR A 222 -4.17 -8.41 -15.77
CA TYR A 222 -3.89 -6.98 -15.80
C TYR A 222 -4.44 -6.30 -14.56
N ARG A 223 -3.61 -5.55 -13.85
CA ARG A 223 -4.02 -4.80 -12.66
C ARG A 223 -3.37 -3.42 -12.64
N ILE A 224 -4.17 -2.36 -12.53
CA ILE A 224 -3.65 -1.03 -12.22
C ILE A 224 -3.39 -0.99 -10.73
N PHE A 225 -2.16 -0.75 -10.32
CA PHE A 225 -1.72 -0.73 -8.94
C PHE A 225 -1.29 0.67 -8.51
N TRP A 226 -1.45 0.97 -7.22
CA TRP A 226 -0.85 2.15 -6.59
C TRP A 226 -0.60 1.92 -5.11
N SER A 227 0.34 2.68 -4.54
CA SER A 227 0.59 2.65 -3.10
C SER A 227 -0.50 3.39 -2.33
N GLU A 228 -0.96 2.80 -1.23
CA GLU A 228 -1.92 3.46 -0.31
C GLU A 228 -1.23 4.57 0.50
N MET A 229 0.07 4.44 0.76
CA MET A 229 0.83 5.29 1.67
C MET A 229 2.21 5.60 1.09
N GLY A 230 2.64 6.85 1.19
CA GLY A 230 3.90 7.33 0.63
C GLY A 230 3.68 8.11 -0.66
N ASP A 231 4.71 8.18 -1.49
CA ASP A 231 4.62 8.87 -2.78
C ASP A 231 3.64 8.14 -3.70
N PHE A 232 2.75 8.92 -4.34
CA PHE A 232 1.79 8.36 -5.25
C PHE A 232 2.49 7.93 -6.55
N GLY A 233 2.56 6.63 -6.77
CA GLY A 233 2.94 6.01 -8.03
C GLY A 233 1.83 5.05 -8.48
N SER A 234 1.57 5.01 -9.78
CA SER A 234 0.64 4.05 -10.36
C SER A 234 1.22 3.40 -11.61
N VAL A 235 0.94 2.11 -11.77
CA VAL A 235 1.53 1.27 -12.83
C VAL A 235 0.56 0.17 -13.21
N VAL A 236 0.60 -0.24 -14.48
CA VAL A 236 -0.07 -1.46 -14.94
C VAL A 236 0.85 -2.64 -14.64
N ILE A 237 0.33 -3.59 -13.87
CA ILE A 237 1.03 -4.82 -13.51
C ILE A 237 0.45 -5.96 -14.34
N ASN A 238 1.34 -6.66 -15.04
CA ASN A 238 1.07 -7.88 -15.78
C ASN A 238 1.98 -9.04 -15.33
N ILE A 239 1.94 -10.16 -16.05
CA ILE A 239 2.84 -11.30 -15.83
C ILE A 239 4.28 -10.85 -16.06
N ILE A 240 5.18 -11.23 -15.15
CA ILE A 240 6.62 -10.99 -15.28
C ILE A 240 7.35 -12.32 -15.47
N ASN A 241 8.49 -12.29 -16.16
CA ASN A 241 9.41 -13.41 -16.20
C ASN A 241 10.35 -13.34 -14.98
N ASP A 242 10.02 -14.07 -13.93
CA ASP A 242 10.79 -14.12 -12.69
C ASP A 242 12.00 -15.07 -12.83
N PRO A 243 13.20 -14.67 -12.35
CA PRO A 243 14.42 -15.46 -12.52
C PRO A 243 14.38 -16.85 -11.87
N PHE A 244 13.55 -17.06 -10.85
CA PHE A 244 13.44 -18.35 -10.16
C PHE A 244 12.17 -19.12 -10.55
N LEU A 245 11.06 -18.39 -10.74
CA LEU A 245 9.72 -18.94 -10.88
C LEU A 245 9.20 -18.95 -12.33
N GLY A 246 9.92 -18.35 -13.28
CA GLY A 246 9.46 -18.19 -14.66
C GLY A 246 8.29 -17.20 -14.74
N GLU A 247 7.36 -17.43 -15.67
CA GLU A 247 6.19 -16.58 -15.83
C GLU A 247 5.30 -16.61 -14.58
N LYS A 248 5.25 -15.49 -13.85
CA LYS A 248 4.41 -15.33 -12.67
C LYS A 248 3.72 -13.98 -12.65
N LEU A 249 2.49 -13.99 -12.18
CA LEU A 249 1.76 -12.79 -11.83
C LEU A 249 2.27 -12.28 -10.48
N PRO A 250 2.84 -11.07 -10.39
CA PRO A 250 3.31 -10.53 -9.12
C PRO A 250 2.11 -10.17 -8.22
N MET A 251 2.24 -10.44 -6.93
CA MET A 251 1.22 -10.21 -5.92
C MET A 251 1.52 -8.95 -5.13
N THR A 252 0.47 -8.41 -4.52
CA THR A 252 0.53 -7.14 -3.79
C THR A 252 0.05 -7.36 -2.37
N ASN A 253 0.53 -6.53 -1.44
CA ASN A 253 0.07 -6.59 -0.06
C ASN A 253 -1.10 -5.63 0.21
N ASN A 254 -1.68 -5.78 1.40
CA ASN A 254 -2.81 -5.00 1.89
C ASN A 254 -2.52 -3.53 2.21
N LYS A 255 -1.31 -3.04 1.91
CA LYS A 255 -0.92 -1.63 1.96
C LYS A 255 -0.86 -1.00 0.58
N ASN A 256 -1.32 -1.74 -0.41
CA ASN A 256 -1.45 -1.26 -1.76
C ASN A 256 -2.82 -1.63 -2.29
N MET A 257 -3.23 -0.85 -3.27
CA MET A 257 -4.52 -1.00 -3.91
C MET A 257 -4.31 -1.40 -5.36
N TYR A 258 -5.29 -2.12 -5.91
CA TYR A 258 -5.32 -2.44 -7.32
C TYR A 258 -6.73 -2.40 -7.90
N ILE A 259 -6.83 -2.19 -9.21
CA ILE A 259 -8.04 -2.36 -10.01
C ILE A 259 -7.78 -3.49 -11.01
N PRO A 260 -8.57 -4.57 -11.02
CA PRO A 260 -8.31 -5.76 -11.81
C PRO A 260 -9.07 -5.80 -13.15
N PHE A 261 -8.38 -6.14 -14.23
CA PHE A 261 -8.89 -6.21 -15.60
C PHE A 261 -8.63 -7.58 -16.24
N VAL A 262 -9.54 -8.02 -17.10
CA VAL A 262 -9.41 -9.30 -17.82
C VAL A 262 -8.60 -9.14 -19.11
N LYS A 263 -8.74 -7.99 -19.77
CA LYS A 263 -8.05 -7.62 -21.00
C LYS A 263 -7.17 -6.41 -20.74
N GLU A 264 -6.19 -6.22 -21.62
CA GLU A 264 -5.31 -5.05 -21.62
C GLU A 264 -6.05 -3.78 -22.02
N ASP A 265 -6.93 -3.89 -23.02
CA ASP A 265 -7.79 -2.84 -23.58
C ASP A 265 -9.27 -2.95 -23.13
#